data_AF-A0A494VVC0-F1
#
_entry.id   AF-A0A494VVC0-F1
#
_cell.length_a   1.000
_cell.length_b   1.000
_cell.length_c   1.000
_cell.angle_alpha   90.00
_cell.angle_beta   90.00
_cell.angle_gamma   90.00
#
_symmetry.space_group_name_H-M   'P 1'
#
loop_
_entity.id
_entity.type
_entity.pdbx_description
1 polymer ?
#
loop_
_entity_poly.entity_id
_entity_poly.type
_entity_poly.pdbx_seq_one_letter_code
_entity_poly.pdbx_strand_id
1 'polypeptide(L)'
;MKIIRKDQQEGIFIPLDEWEHVIGSVKANTELHQLLSQQPLRSIFDLSPAEITEKLKPAAIELTQQALQNNLYTSHRLDTRERQFLHRYSDGRIELIEIDEVTGSEILIRSYQ
;
A
#
# COMPACT_ATOMS: atom_id res chain seq x y z
N MET A 1 -44.97 -16.11 19.54
CA MET A 1 -43.62 -15.55 19.82
C MET A 1 -42.99 -15.23 18.46
N LYS A 2 -42.97 -13.96 18.04
CA LYS A 2 -42.41 -13.53 16.74
C LYS A 2 -40.93 -13.19 16.95
N ILE A 3 -40.04 -13.91 16.29
CA ILE A 3 -38.61 -13.62 16.28
C ILE A 3 -38.40 -12.46 15.30
N ILE A 4 -38.15 -11.25 15.81
CA ILE A 4 -37.77 -10.08 15.02
C ILE A 4 -36.28 -10.27 14.69
N ARG A 5 -35.94 -10.54 13.43
CA ARG A 5 -34.54 -10.61 12.98
C ARG A 5 -33.95 -9.21 13.03
N LYS A 6 -32.86 -9.09 13.78
CA LYS A 6 -32.07 -7.87 13.98
C LYS A 6 -31.17 -7.67 12.75
N ASP A 7 -31.41 -6.57 12.03
CA ASP A 7 -30.48 -5.79 11.22
C ASP A 7 -29.62 -6.52 10.17
N GLN A 8 -30.20 -6.81 9.00
CA GLN A 8 -29.42 -6.63 7.77
C GLN A 8 -29.36 -5.12 7.53
N GLN A 9 -28.18 -4.51 7.62
CA GLN A 9 -27.98 -3.15 7.13
C GLN A 9 -28.20 -3.17 5.62
N GLU A 10 -29.38 -2.75 5.18
CA GLU A 10 -29.67 -2.52 3.78
C GLU A 10 -28.96 -1.23 3.37
N GLY A 11 -27.84 -1.36 2.66
CA GLY A 11 -27.19 -0.22 2.02
C GLY A 11 -28.13 0.37 0.98
N ILE A 12 -28.42 1.67 1.08
CA ILE A 12 -29.23 2.38 0.09
C ILE A 12 -28.27 2.89 -0.99
N PHE A 13 -28.51 2.49 -2.25
CA PHE A 13 -27.79 3.03 -3.39
C PHE A 13 -28.40 4.38 -3.77
N ILE A 14 -27.62 5.45 -3.67
CA ILE A 14 -28.03 6.80 -4.08
C ILE A 14 -27.32 7.13 -5.40
N PRO A 15 -28.04 7.36 -6.50
CA PRO A 15 -27.46 7.85 -7.75
C PRO A 15 -26.66 9.16 -7.54
N LEU A 16 -25.53 9.30 -8.24
CA LEU A 16 -24.60 10.43 -8.04
C LEU A 16 -25.23 11.81 -8.35
N ASP A 17 -26.19 11.85 -9.26
CA ASP A 17 -26.97 13.04 -9.64
C ASP A 17 -27.97 13.48 -8.56
N GLU A 18 -28.41 12.55 -7.70
CA GLU A 18 -29.29 12.83 -6.57
C GLU A 18 -28.51 13.20 -5.29
N TRP A 19 -27.20 12.99 -5.30
CA TRP A 19 -26.32 13.13 -4.13
C TRP A 19 -26.32 14.54 -3.51
N GLU A 20 -26.22 15.58 -4.35
CA GLU A 20 -26.19 16.98 -3.88
C GLU A 20 -27.47 17.39 -3.15
N HIS A 21 -28.61 16.82 -3.55
CA HIS A 21 -29.90 17.07 -2.92
C HIS A 21 -30.04 16.30 -1.61
N VAL A 22 -29.56 15.05 -1.58
CA VAL A 22 -29.65 14.20 -0.38
C VAL A 22 -28.76 14.75 0.74
N ILE A 23 -27.49 15.09 0.46
CA ILE A 23 -26.58 15.55 1.52
C ILE A 23 -27.07 16.85 2.19
N GLY A 24 -27.66 17.77 1.42
CA GLY A 24 -28.24 19.00 1.96
C GLY A 24 -29.49 18.79 2.82
N SER A 25 -30.18 17.66 2.64
CA SER A 25 -31.38 17.30 3.42
C SER A 25 -31.06 16.59 4.74
N VAL A 26 -29.83 16.09 4.92
CA VAL A 26 -29.39 15.43 6.15
C VAL A 26 -28.82 16.47 7.12
N LYS A 27 -29.29 16.45 8.38
CA LYS A 27 -28.76 17.36 9.42
C LYS A 27 -27.27 17.14 9.62
N ALA A 28 -26.50 18.23 9.55
CA ALA A 28 -25.03 18.25 9.61
C ALA A 28 -24.42 17.61 10.87
N ASN A 29 -25.19 17.52 11.97
CA ASN A 29 -24.76 16.96 13.25
C ASN A 29 -25.08 15.47 13.43
N THR A 30 -25.43 14.76 12.37
CA THR A 30 -25.78 13.33 12.43
C THR A 30 -24.63 12.45 11.96
N GLU A 31 -24.53 11.24 12.52
CA GLU A 31 -23.58 10.21 12.06
C GLU A 31 -23.76 9.88 10.58
N LEU A 32 -25.00 9.94 10.08
CA LEU A 32 -25.29 9.75 8.66
C LEU A 32 -24.68 10.87 7.80
N HIS A 33 -24.80 12.14 8.19
CA HIS A 33 -24.14 13.23 7.47
C HIS A 33 -22.62 13.08 7.51
N GLN A 34 -22.05 12.65 8.65
CA GLN A 34 -20.62 12.37 8.74
C GLN A 34 -20.20 11.24 7.79
N LEU A 35 -20.94 10.12 7.76
CA LEU A 35 -20.70 9.00 6.86
C LEU A 35 -20.85 9.40 5.38
N LEU A 36 -21.86 10.19 5.03
CA LEU A 36 -22.06 10.69 3.67
C LEU A 36 -21.00 11.74 3.29
N SER A 37 -20.52 12.55 4.22
CA SER A 37 -19.47 13.54 3.96
C SER A 37 -18.07 12.92 3.79
N GLN A 38 -17.88 11.67 4.20
CA GLN A 38 -16.62 10.97 3.98
C GLN A 38 -16.49 10.70 2.48
N GLN A 39 -15.54 11.39 1.83
CA GLN A 39 -15.20 11.06 0.46
C GLN A 39 -14.81 9.58 0.39
N PRO A 40 -15.43 8.80 -0.53
CA PRO A 40 -15.00 7.44 -0.73
C PRO A 40 -13.50 7.44 -1.04
N LEU A 41 -12.78 6.48 -0.48
CA LEU A 41 -11.36 6.30 -0.77
C LEU A 41 -11.19 6.24 -2.29
N ARG A 42 -10.45 7.21 -2.86
CA ARG A 42 -10.15 7.25 -4.28
C ARG A 42 -9.57 5.90 -4.70
N SER A 43 -10.08 5.38 -5.83
CA SER A 43 -9.61 4.12 -6.37
C SER A 43 -8.11 4.19 -6.63
N ILE A 44 -7.40 3.07 -6.50
CA ILE A 44 -5.98 3.01 -6.85
C ILE A 44 -5.73 3.39 -8.32
N PHE A 45 -6.74 3.19 -9.18
CA PHE A 45 -6.69 3.55 -10.60
C PHE A 45 -6.82 5.05 -10.86
N ASP A 46 -7.32 5.79 -9.87
CA ASP A 46 -7.48 7.25 -9.95
C ASP A 46 -6.28 8.00 -9.34
N LEU A 47 -5.32 7.29 -8.75
CA LEU A 47 -4.15 7.87 -8.10
C LEU A 47 -3.00 8.03 -9.10
N SER A 48 -2.28 9.13 -9.01
CA SER A 48 -1.01 9.31 -9.70
C SER A 48 0.07 8.37 -9.12
N PRO A 49 1.14 8.07 -9.89
CA PRO A 49 2.25 7.26 -9.39
C PRO A 49 2.87 7.78 -8.07
N ALA A 50 2.91 9.10 -7.88
CA ALA A 50 3.42 9.72 -6.65
C ALA A 50 2.49 9.46 -5.46
N GLU A 51 1.17 9.60 -5.64
CA GLU A 51 0.18 9.30 -4.60
C GLU A 51 0.18 7.81 -4.22
N ILE A 52 0.34 6.92 -5.21
CA ILE A 52 0.49 5.47 -4.96
C ILE A 52 1.74 5.20 -4.12
N THR A 53 2.87 5.82 -4.48
CA THR A 53 4.14 5.65 -3.76
C THR A 53 4.00 6.08 -2.30
N GLU A 54 3.45 7.26 -2.03
CA GLU A 54 3.24 7.73 -0.65
C GLU A 54 2.24 6.86 0.11
N LYS A 55 1.20 6.34 -0.55
CA LYS A 55 0.25 5.41 0.07
C LYS A 55 0.89 4.06 0.44
N LEU A 56 1.81 3.56 -0.37
CA LEU A 56 2.49 2.27 -0.14
C LEU A 56 3.67 2.36 0.82
N LYS A 57 4.24 3.56 1.01
CA LYS A 57 5.43 3.80 1.83
C LYS A 57 5.36 3.22 3.24
N PRO A 58 4.27 3.35 4.02
CA PRO A 58 4.20 2.76 5.36
C PRO A 58 4.33 1.23 5.33
N ALA A 59 3.61 0.56 4.43
CA ALA A 59 3.67 -0.89 4.27
C ALA A 59 5.05 -1.36 3.79
N ALA A 60 5.68 -0.61 2.88
CA ALA A 60 7.04 -0.92 2.42
C ALA A 60 8.07 -0.80 3.56
N ILE A 61 7.95 0.20 4.42
CA ILE A 61 8.79 0.38 5.61
C ILE A 61 8.60 -0.80 6.58
N GLU A 62 7.35 -1.17 6.87
CA GLU A 62 7.04 -2.28 7.76
C GLU A 62 7.63 -3.61 7.25
N LEU A 63 7.41 -3.93 5.97
CA LEU A 63 7.96 -5.12 5.35
C LEU A 63 9.49 -5.12 5.36
N THR A 64 10.11 -3.97 5.13
CA THR A 64 11.57 -3.82 5.19
C THR A 64 12.09 -4.11 6.61
N GLN A 65 11.43 -3.57 7.63
CA GLN A 65 11.80 -3.82 9.03
C GLN A 65 11.65 -5.29 9.40
N GLN A 66 10.54 -5.92 8.97
CA GLN A 66 10.32 -7.35 9.19
C GLN A 66 11.38 -8.21 8.48
N ALA A 67 11.76 -7.86 7.24
CA ALA A 67 12.82 -8.57 6.52
C ALA A 67 14.16 -8.49 7.28
N LEU A 68 14.54 -7.30 7.74
CA LEU A 68 15.79 -7.10 8.48
C LEU A 68 15.79 -7.82 9.84
N GLN A 69 14.65 -7.85 10.55
CA GLN A 69 14.49 -8.62 11.80
C GLN A 69 14.67 -10.13 11.58
N ASN A 70 14.34 -10.63 10.39
CA ASN A 70 14.51 -12.03 10.00
C ASN A 70 15.88 -12.31 9.36
N ASN A 71 16.85 -11.41 9.49
CA ASN A 71 18.18 -11.50 8.89
C ASN A 71 18.17 -11.61 7.35
N LEU A 72 17.12 -11.11 6.70
CA LEU A 72 17.07 -10.96 5.25
C LEU A 72 17.69 -9.61 4.84
N TYR A 73 18.02 -9.49 3.55
CA TYR A 73 18.58 -8.28 2.96
C TYR A 73 17.51 -7.50 2.17
N THR A 74 17.74 -6.19 2.02
CA THR A 74 17.05 -5.42 0.97
C THR A 74 17.92 -5.37 -0.28
N SER A 75 17.32 -5.55 -1.46
CA SER A 75 18.03 -5.52 -2.75
C SER A 75 17.60 -4.32 -3.57
N HIS A 76 18.57 -3.53 -4.04
CA HIS A 76 18.33 -2.34 -4.85
C HIS A 76 19.17 -2.40 -6.11
N ARG A 77 18.53 -2.23 -7.28
CA ARG A 77 19.25 -2.16 -8.55
C ARG A 77 20.09 -0.90 -8.60
N LEU A 78 21.32 -1.01 -9.11
CA LEU A 78 22.13 0.15 -9.45
C LEU A 78 21.70 0.68 -10.83
N ASP A 79 21.17 1.90 -10.87
CA ASP A 79 20.62 2.50 -12.10
C ASP A 79 21.60 2.55 -13.29
N THR A 80 22.90 2.46 -12.99
CA THR A 80 23.97 2.60 -13.99
C THR A 80 24.48 1.28 -14.57
N ARG A 81 24.06 0.12 -14.03
CA ARG A 81 24.56 -1.19 -14.47
C ARG A 81 23.45 -2.22 -14.53
N GLU A 82 23.23 -2.75 -15.72
CA GLU A 82 22.33 -3.88 -15.91
C GLU A 82 22.80 -5.05 -15.04
N ARG A 83 21.86 -5.72 -14.38
CA ARG A 83 22.07 -6.93 -13.56
C ARG A 83 22.81 -6.77 -12.23
N GLN A 84 23.25 -5.56 -11.87
CA GLN A 84 23.93 -5.33 -10.59
C GLN A 84 23.00 -4.76 -9.52
N PHE A 85 23.07 -5.35 -8.34
CA PHE A 85 22.23 -5.02 -7.20
C PHE A 85 23.07 -4.84 -5.94
N LEU A 86 22.62 -3.95 -5.07
CA LEU A 86 23.16 -3.77 -3.73
C LEU A 86 22.24 -4.43 -2.72
N HIS A 87 22.77 -5.45 -2.05
CA HIS A 87 22.17 -6.09 -0.90
C HIS A 87 22.61 -5.37 0.37
N ARG A 88 21.65 -4.97 1.21
CA ARG A 88 21.92 -4.38 2.53
C ARG A 88 21.35 -5.28 3.61
N TYR A 89 22.21 -5.67 4.54
CA TYR A 89 21.86 -6.53 5.66
C TYR A 89 21.63 -5.70 6.93
N SER A 90 21.00 -6.33 7.93
CA SER A 90 20.69 -5.71 9.22
C SER A 90 21.94 -5.37 10.06
N ASP A 91 23.03 -6.09 9.85
CA ASP A 91 24.33 -5.89 10.51
C ASP A 91 25.17 -4.75 9.92
N GLY A 92 24.65 -4.06 8.89
CA GLY A 92 25.35 -2.99 8.18
C GLY A 92 26.21 -3.46 7.02
N ARG A 93 26.36 -4.79 6.80
CA ARG A 93 27.05 -5.33 5.63
C ARG A 93 26.32 -4.91 4.36
N ILE A 94 27.08 -4.50 3.36
CA ILE A 94 26.57 -4.19 2.02
C ILE A 94 27.29 -5.09 1.00
N GLU A 95 26.54 -5.81 0.18
CA GLU A 95 27.09 -6.67 -0.86
C GLU A 95 26.64 -6.17 -2.24
N LEU A 96 27.59 -6.02 -3.15
CA LEU A 96 27.33 -5.84 -4.58
C LEU A 96 27.26 -7.22 -5.21
N ILE A 97 26.10 -7.56 -5.75
CA ILE A 97 25.85 -8.82 -6.44
C ILE A 97 25.46 -8.56 -7.89
N GLU A 98 25.76 -9.53 -8.74
CA GLU A 98 25.26 -9.62 -10.11
C GLU A 98 24.27 -10.78 -10.21
N ILE A 99 23.14 -10.58 -10.86
CA ILE A 99 22.14 -11.62 -11.06
C ILE A 99 22.17 -12.09 -12.51
N ASP A 100 22.37 -13.39 -12.71
CA ASP A 100 22.18 -14.02 -14.02
C ASP A 100 20.68 -14.05 -14.37
N GLU A 101 20.28 -13.35 -15.42
CA GLU A 101 18.87 -13.26 -15.86
C GLU A 101 18.29 -14.59 -16.36
N VAL A 102 19.14 -15.54 -16.77
CA VAL A 102 18.70 -16.84 -17.29
C VAL A 102 18.46 -17.83 -16.17
N THR A 103 19.35 -17.85 -15.18
CA THR A 103 19.33 -18.85 -14.11
C THR A 103 18.78 -18.32 -12.79
N GLY A 104 18.76 -17.00 -12.60
CA GLY A 104 18.47 -16.34 -11.33
C GLY A 104 19.61 -16.46 -10.31
N SER A 105 20.78 -16.98 -10.71
CA SER A 105 21.91 -17.17 -9.81
C SER A 105 22.54 -15.83 -9.42
N GLU A 106 22.86 -15.68 -8.14
CA GLU A 106 23.56 -14.51 -7.62
C GLU A 106 25.07 -14.74 -7.59
N ILE A 107 25.83 -13.78 -8.10
CA ILE A 107 27.29 -13.76 -8.07
C ILE A 107 27.74 -12.58 -7.21
N LEU A 108 28.40 -12.87 -6.09
CA LEU A 108 28.98 -11.82 -5.25
C LEU A 108 30.17 -11.17 -5.97
N ILE A 109 30.04 -9.89 -6.30
CA ILE A 109 31.13 -9.09 -6.88
C ILE A 109 32.00 -8.50 -5.77
N ARG A 110 31.37 -7.91 -4.74
CA ARG A 110 32.09 -7.20 -3.68
C ARG A 110 31.29 -7.11 -2.39
N SER A 111 31.98 -7.18 -1.25
CA SER A 111 31.40 -6.91 0.07
C SER A 111 32.04 -5.66 0.68
N TYR A 112 31.23 -4.85 1.36
CA TYR A 112 31.61 -3.68 2.12
C TYR A 112 31.14 -3.87 3.57
N GLN A 113 31.98 -3.44 4.52
CA GLN A 113 31.70 -3.36 5.96
C GLN A 113 31.74 -1.91 6.40
#